data_AF-A0A7Y7YJZ4-F1
#
_entry.id   AF-A0A7Y7YJZ4-F1
#
_cell.length_a   1.000
_cell.length_b   1.000
_cell.length_c   1.000
_cell.angle_alpha   90.00
_cell.angle_beta   90.00
_cell.angle_gamma   90.00
#
_symmetry.space_group_name_H-M   'P 1'
#
loop_
_entity.id
_entity.type
_entity.pdbx_description
1 polymer ?
#
loop_
_entity_poly.entity_id
_entity_poly.type
_entity_poly.pdbx_seq_one_letter_code
_entity_poly.pdbx_strand_id
1 'polypeptide(L)' 'SIVGVGMRSHAGVASRMFEALAKESINIQMISTSEIKVSVVIEEKYLELAVRALHTAFELDAPARQGE' A
#
# COMPACT_ATOMS: atom_id res chain seq x y z
N SER A 1 2.24 -4.96 3.78
CA SER A 1 0.77 -4.76 3.93
C SER A 1 0.47 -3.33 4.25
N ILE A 2 -0.73 -2.84 3.91
CA ILE A 2 -1.24 -1.53 4.33
C ILE A 2 -2.29 -1.70 5.42
N VAL A 3 -2.34 -0.77 6.37
CA VAL A 3 -3.26 -0.80 7.53
C VAL A 3 -3.87 0.59 7.71
N GLY A 4 -5.18 0.66 7.90
CA GLY A 4 -5.88 1.93 8.13
C GLY A 4 -7.31 1.71 8.62
N VAL A 5 -7.86 2.70 9.33
CA VAL A 5 -9.26 2.68 9.77
C VAL A 5 -10.16 3.11 8.61
N GLY A 6 -11.28 2.41 8.40
CA GLY A 6 -12.28 2.81 7.41
C GLY A 6 -11.95 2.44 5.96
N MET A 7 -11.12 1.42 5.71
CA MET A 7 -10.76 0.96 4.36
C MET A 7 -11.96 0.47 3.55
N ARG A 8 -12.97 -0.11 4.20
CA ARG A 8 -14.25 -0.49 3.55
C ARG A 8 -15.01 0.71 2.98
N SER A 9 -14.95 1.86 3.67
CA SER A 9 -15.63 3.10 3.28
C SER A 9 -14.81 3.91 2.27
N HIS A 10 -13.52 3.62 2.14
CA HIS A 10 -12.59 4.29 1.22
C HIS A 10 -12.11 3.30 0.16
N ALA A 11 -13.01 2.95 -0.76
CA ALA A 11 -12.74 2.00 -1.85
C ALA A 11 -11.47 2.32 -2.67
N GLY A 12 -11.03 3.59 -2.69
CA GLY A 12 -9.80 4.01 -3.37
C GLY A 12 -8.49 3.54 -2.75
N VAL A 13 -8.48 3.07 -1.49
CA VAL A 13 -7.23 2.69 -0.80
C VAL A 13 -6.60 1.44 -1.43
N ALA A 14 -7.40 0.41 -1.71
CA ALA A 14 -6.89 -0.79 -2.37
C ALA A 14 -6.48 -0.51 -3.83
N SER A 15 -7.25 0.31 -4.57
CA SER A 15 -6.90 0.72 -5.94
C SER A 15 -5.54 1.42 -5.96
N ARG A 16 -5.33 2.40 -5.07
CA ARG A 16 -4.07 3.16 -4.95
C ARG A 16 -2.88 2.24 -4.69
N MET A 17 -3.05 1.21 -3.84
CA MET A 17 -2.03 0.20 -3.58
C MET A 17 -1.69 -0.61 -4.84
N PHE A 18 -2.70 -1.11 -5.56
CA PHE A 18 -2.49 -1.92 -6.75
C PHE A 18 -1.87 -1.11 -7.90
N GLU A 19 -2.31 0.13 -8.09
CA GLU A 19 -1.72 1.05 -9.06
C GLU A 19 -0.25 1.36 -8.76
N ALA A 20 0.11 1.55 -7.48
CA ALA A 20 1.49 1.78 -7.09
C ALA A 20 2.39 0.58 -7.42
N LEU A 21 1.94 -0.63 -7.12
CA LEU A 21 2.69 -1.85 -7.43
C LEU A 21 2.76 -2.11 -8.95
N ALA A 22 1.69 -1.82 -9.68
CA ALA A 22 1.64 -1.97 -11.13
C ALA A 22 2.59 -1.01 -11.86
N LYS A 23 2.73 0.24 -11.40
CA LYS A 23 3.69 1.22 -11.96
C LYS A 23 5.13 0.72 -11.89
N GLU A 24 5.47 -0.01 -10.85
CA GLU A 24 6.78 -0.63 -10.65
C GLU A 24 6.90 -2.02 -11.30
N SER A 25 5.90 -2.45 -12.08
CA SER A 25 5.84 -3.78 -12.69
C SER A 25 5.97 -4.94 -11.69
N ILE A 26 5.46 -4.77 -10.47
CA ILE A 26 5.51 -5.78 -9.40
C ILE A 26 4.27 -6.67 -9.49
N ASN A 27 4.49 -7.96 -9.73
CA ASN A 27 3.41 -8.94 -9.77
C ASN A 27 2.93 -9.31 -8.36
N ILE A 28 1.61 -9.35 -8.18
CA ILE A 28 0.96 -9.75 -6.93
C ILE A 28 0.59 -11.24 -7.01
N GLN A 29 1.16 -12.05 -6.12
CA GLN A 29 0.93 -13.50 -6.09
C GLN A 29 -0.32 -13.88 -5.30
N MET A 30 -0.67 -13.09 -4.28
CA MET A 30 -1.82 -13.33 -3.42
C MET A 30 -2.31 -12.02 -2.82
N ILE A 31 -3.62 -11.92 -2.62
CA ILE A 31 -4.26 -10.79 -1.93
C ILE A 31 -5.08 -11.36 -0.77
N SER A 32 -4.94 -10.74 0.40
CA SER A 32 -5.75 -11.04 1.59
C SER A 32 -6.20 -9.73 2.22
N THR A 33 -7.50 -9.60 2.51
CA THR A 33 -8.13 -8.35 2.96
C THR A 33 -8.94 -8.54 4.23
N SER A 34 -8.92 -7.54 5.11
CA SER A 34 -9.86 -7.37 6.22
C SER A 34 -10.47 -5.97 6.19
N GLU A 35 -11.32 -5.63 7.16
CA GLU A 35 -11.96 -4.30 7.24
C GLU A 35 -10.97 -3.14 7.39
N ILE A 36 -9.74 -3.43 7.85
CA ILE A 36 -8.72 -2.43 8.18
C ILE A 36 -7.33 -2.74 7.61
N LYS A 37 -7.18 -3.80 6.81
CA LYS A 37 -5.88 -4.24 6.30
C LYS A 37 -6.00 -4.85 4.91
N VAL A 38 -5.06 -4.51 4.04
CA VAL A 38 -4.83 -5.22 2.78
C VAL A 38 -3.39 -5.73 2.79
N SER A 39 -3.25 -7.05 2.63
CA SER A 39 -1.98 -7.75 2.55
C SER A 39 -1.83 -8.33 1.15
N VAL A 40 -0.64 -8.18 0.59
CA VAL A 40 -0.27 -8.79 -0.69
C VAL A 40 1.00 -9.59 -0.50
N VAL A 41 1.12 -10.68 -1.26
CA VAL A 41 2.35 -11.45 -1.39
C VAL A 41 2.98 -11.11 -2.73
N ILE A 42 4.28 -10.84 -2.72
CA ILE A 42 5.10 -10.49 -3.89
C ILE A 42 6.41 -11.26 -3.84
N GLU A 43 7.17 -11.28 -4.93
CA GLU A 43 8.53 -11.82 -4.90
C GLU A 43 9.44 -10.97 -4.00
N GLU A 44 10.26 -11.64 -3.19
CA GLU A 44 11.14 -11.02 -2.19
C GLU A 44 12.10 -9.99 -2.80
N LYS A 45 12.58 -10.21 -4.02
CA LYS A 45 13.48 -9.29 -4.73
C LYS A 45 12.88 -7.88 -4.94
N TYR A 46 11.55 -7.76 -4.91
CA TYR A 46 10.85 -6.48 -5.06
C TYR A 46 10.46 -5.84 -3.72
N LEU A 47 10.82 -6.44 -2.58
CA LEU A 47 10.34 -6.01 -1.27
C LEU A 47 10.65 -4.54 -0.98
N GLU A 48 11.91 -4.12 -1.15
CA GLU A 48 12.30 -2.72 -0.89
C GLU A 48 11.60 -1.74 -1.83
N LEU A 49 11.51 -2.08 -3.12
CA LEU A 49 10.86 -1.24 -4.13
C LEU A 49 9.36 -1.08 -3.82
N ALA A 50 8.68 -2.19 -3.53
CA ALA A 50 7.27 -2.20 -3.14
C ALA A 50 7.03 -1.37 -1.88
N VAL A 51 7.88 -1.51 -0.87
CA VAL A 51 7.76 -0.76 0.38
C VAL A 51 7.88 0.75 0.11
N ARG A 52 8.90 1.18 -0.64
CA ARG A 52 9.10 2.61 -0.98
C ARG A 52 7.95 3.15 -1.83
N ALA A 53 7.59 2.44 -2.90
CA ALA A 53 6.50 2.84 -3.78
C ALA A 53 5.18 3.00 -3.02
N LEU A 54 4.90 2.11 -2.06
CA LEU A 54 3.72 2.21 -1.21
C LEU A 54 3.80 3.37 -0.22
N HIS A 55 4.95 3.62 0.43
CA HIS A 55 5.04 4.77 1.35
C HIS A 55 4.89 6.10 0.60
N THR A 56 5.51 6.24 -0.57
CA THR A 56 5.31 7.41 -1.46
C THR A 56 3.88 7.50 -1.93
N ALA A 57 3.30 6.38 -2.36
CA ALA A 57 1.92 6.35 -2.78
C ALA A 57 0.99 6.77 -1.66
N PHE A 58 1.27 6.56 -0.38
CA PHE A 58 0.41 7.00 0.74
C PHE A 58 0.92 8.26 1.45
N GLU A 59 1.89 8.97 0.88
CA GLU A 59 2.48 10.20 1.44
C GLU A 59 3.04 10.03 2.86
N LEU A 60 3.47 8.80 3.21
CA LEU A 60 4.03 8.45 4.52
C LEU A 60 5.52 8.77 4.63
N ASP A 61 6.14 9.22 3.54
CA ASP A 61 7.55 9.64 3.46
C ASP A 61 7.74 11.06 4.01
N ALA A 62 6.66 11.83 4.13
CA ALA A 62 6.71 13.19 4.62
C ALA A 62 6.87 13.20 6.14
N PRO A 63 7.67 14.11 6.72
CA PRO A 63 7.67 14.31 8.17
C PRO A 63 6.24 14.61 8.61
N ALA A 64 5.76 13.87 9.60
CA ALA A 64 4.46 14.13 10.21
C ALA A 64 4.39 15.63 10.52
N ARG A 65 3.43 16.35 9.90
CA ARG A 65 3.13 17.71 10.33
C ARG A 65 2.65 17.62 11.77
N GLN A 66 3.56 17.90 12.69
CA GLN A 66 3.26 18.07 14.08
C GLN A 66 2.53 19.41 14.22
N GLY A 67 1.23 19.34 14.48
CA GLY A 67 0.39 20.49 14.80
C GLY A 67 -0.58 20.85 13.68
N GLU A 68 -1.87 20.60 13.93
CA GLU A 68 -2.88 21.63 14.24
C GLU A 68 -3.85 21.06 15.29
#